data_AF-A0A225UE64-F1
#
_entry.id   AF-A0A225UE64-F1
#
_cell.length_a   1.000
_cell.length_b   1.000
_cell.length_c   1.000
_cell.angle_alpha   90.00
_cell.angle_beta   90.00
_cell.angle_gamma   90.00
#
_symmetry.space_group_name_H-M   'P 1'
#
loop_
_entity.id
_entity.type
_entity.pdbx_description
1 polymer ?
#
loop_
_entity_poly.entity_id
_entity_poly.type
_entity_poly.pdbx_seq_one_letter_code
_entity_poly.pdbx_strand_id
1 'polypeptide(L)'
;MEIVRCSANSHLLSTALSTVAKTTVARHGAALLHMDAFRADFEASAITMDEVREIADNDPTPMSLRQMRTFADGSKKLHVLSAKFVHKELQSRYARAIMELSALPVGLSHTTSVRHAINFYRYELQSINRMKSPTNAAEDAVFTERIRSAKERGSNLVPLICYGLQELKATDLGQSALQLQSVQEDITDRLDKFFLGRIGIRMIIGHHGSV
;
A
#
# COMPACT_ATOMS: atom_id res chain seq x y z
N MET A 1 -3.22 -38.88 -53.87
CA MET A 1 -2.53 -38.42 -52.64
C MET A 1 -2.54 -36.91 -52.68
N GLU A 2 -3.63 -36.31 -52.17
CA GLU A 2 -3.91 -34.87 -52.30
C GLU A 2 -3.11 -34.06 -51.28
N ILE A 3 -2.43 -33.02 -51.77
CA ILE A 3 -1.70 -32.04 -50.97
C ILE A 3 -2.69 -30.97 -50.56
N VAL A 4 -3.15 -31.02 -49.30
CA VAL A 4 -3.99 -29.98 -48.71
C VAL A 4 -3.14 -28.75 -48.42
N ARG A 5 -3.29 -27.70 -49.26
CA ARG A 5 -2.79 -26.35 -48.97
C ARG A 5 -3.62 -25.76 -47.83
N CYS A 6 -3.02 -25.64 -46.65
CA CYS A 6 -3.62 -24.95 -45.52
C CYS A 6 -3.55 -23.43 -45.76
N SER A 7 -4.66 -22.85 -46.21
CA SER A 7 -4.88 -21.41 -46.30
C SER A 7 -4.86 -20.79 -44.90
N ALA A 8 -3.89 -19.93 -44.62
CA ALA A 8 -3.88 -19.13 -43.41
C ALA A 8 -5.00 -18.07 -43.48
N ASN A 9 -6.09 -18.32 -42.76
CA ASN A 9 -7.22 -17.39 -42.63
C ASN A 9 -6.77 -16.10 -41.91
N SER A 10 -6.52 -15.05 -42.69
CA SER A 10 -6.17 -13.69 -42.24
C SER A 10 -7.21 -13.07 -41.28
N HIS A 11 -8.45 -13.54 -41.31
CA HIS A 11 -9.51 -13.09 -40.41
C HIS A 11 -9.36 -13.56 -38.96
N LEU A 12 -8.73 -14.71 -38.70
CA LEU A 12 -8.55 -15.23 -37.33
C LEU A 12 -7.40 -14.54 -36.59
N LEU A 13 -6.36 -14.12 -37.31
CA LEU A 13 -5.25 -13.33 -36.75
C LEU A 13 -5.70 -11.90 -36.42
N SER A 14 -6.55 -11.30 -37.27
CA SER A 14 -7.10 -9.95 -37.07
C SER A 14 -8.00 -9.85 -35.84
N THR A 15 -8.89 -10.83 -35.63
CA THR A 15 -9.78 -10.86 -34.46
C THR A 15 -9.00 -11.09 -33.17
N ALA A 16 -8.02 -12.00 -33.16
CA ALA A 16 -7.15 -12.24 -32.01
C ALA A 16 -6.35 -11.00 -31.61
N LEU A 17 -5.74 -10.30 -32.58
CA LEU A 17 -5.03 -9.03 -32.34
C LEU A 17 -5.97 -7.93 -31.82
N SER A 18 -7.20 -7.85 -32.35
CA SER A 18 -8.19 -6.86 -31.89
C SER A 18 -8.67 -7.13 -30.46
N THR A 19 -8.82 -8.40 -30.08
CA THR A 19 -9.24 -8.78 -28.72
C THR A 19 -8.11 -8.53 -27.73
N VAL A 20 -6.87 -8.90 -28.08
CA VAL A 20 -5.69 -8.59 -27.25
C VAL A 20 -5.54 -7.07 -27.08
N ALA A 21 -5.64 -6.29 -28.17
CA ALA A 21 -5.58 -4.83 -28.10
C ALA A 21 -6.69 -4.21 -27.24
N LYS A 22 -7.95 -4.67 -27.39
CA LYS A 22 -9.08 -4.20 -26.56
C LYS A 22 -8.91 -4.53 -25.08
N THR A 23 -8.35 -5.70 -24.77
CA THR A 23 -8.12 -6.11 -23.38
C THR A 23 -6.96 -5.33 -22.76
N THR A 24 -5.90 -5.06 -23.52
CA THR A 24 -4.76 -4.24 -23.07
C THR A 24 -5.17 -2.77 -22.88
N VAL A 25 -5.98 -2.21 -23.78
CA VAL A 25 -6.52 -0.84 -23.68
C VAL A 25 -7.50 -0.71 -22.51
N ALA A 26 -8.37 -1.69 -22.28
CA ALA A 26 -9.27 -1.70 -21.13
C ALA A 26 -8.52 -1.83 -19.79
N ARG A 27 -7.46 -2.65 -19.74
CA ARG A 27 -6.58 -2.79 -18.55
C ARG A 27 -5.79 -1.52 -18.27
N HIS A 28 -5.24 -0.86 -19.30
CA HIS A 28 -4.59 0.44 -19.15
C HIS A 28 -5.58 1.54 -18.72
N GLY A 29 -6.79 1.55 -19.27
CA GLY A 29 -7.85 2.50 -18.90
C GLY A 29 -8.32 2.35 -17.45
N ALA A 30 -8.48 1.12 -16.95
CA ALA A 30 -8.85 0.87 -15.55
C ALA A 30 -7.73 1.25 -14.57
N ALA A 31 -6.46 1.00 -14.93
CA ALA A 31 -5.32 1.45 -14.15
C ALA A 31 -5.30 2.98 -14.05
N LEU A 32 -5.40 3.69 -15.18
CA LEU A 32 -5.45 5.17 -15.25
C LEU A 32 -6.60 5.77 -14.43
N LEU A 33 -7.81 5.22 -14.51
CA LEU A 33 -8.96 5.69 -13.72
C LEU A 33 -8.76 5.54 -12.20
N HIS A 34 -8.08 4.47 -11.76
CA HIS A 34 -7.72 4.31 -10.35
C HIS A 34 -6.57 5.22 -9.92
N MET A 35 -5.65 5.59 -10.83
CA MET A 35 -4.60 6.58 -10.55
C MET A 35 -5.17 7.99 -10.40
N ASP A 36 -6.18 8.36 -11.19
CA ASP A 36 -6.85 9.67 -11.11
C ASP A 36 -7.61 9.87 -9.80
N ALA A 37 -8.18 8.80 -9.22
CA ALA A 37 -8.75 8.81 -7.87
C ALA A 37 -7.70 9.12 -6.77
N PHE A 38 -6.41 9.06 -7.12
CA PHE A 38 -5.27 9.30 -6.27
C PHE A 38 -4.47 10.55 -6.68
N ARG A 39 -5.09 11.50 -7.40
CA ARG A 39 -4.57 12.88 -7.50
C ARG A 39 -4.67 13.57 -6.14
N ALA A 40 -3.78 13.19 -5.23
CA ALA A 40 -3.35 14.10 -4.18
C ALA A 40 -2.44 15.12 -4.87
N ASP A 41 -2.81 16.40 -4.81
CA ASP A 41 -1.87 17.49 -5.09
C ASP A 41 -0.69 17.32 -4.12
N PHE A 42 0.39 16.68 -4.59
CA PHE A 42 1.49 16.28 -3.74
C PHE A 42 2.29 17.52 -3.33
N GLU A 43 2.21 17.88 -2.04
CA GLU A 43 3.02 18.94 -1.45
C GLU A 43 4.52 18.66 -1.70
N ALA A 44 5.25 19.69 -2.13
CA ALA A 44 6.69 19.67 -2.39
C ALA A 44 7.58 19.38 -1.15
N SER A 45 6.98 19.06 0.01
CA SER A 45 7.69 18.83 1.28
C SER A 45 7.61 17.39 1.80
N ALA A 46 7.41 16.38 0.95
CA ALA A 46 7.30 14.99 1.40
C ALA A 46 8.50 14.56 2.28
N ILE A 47 8.21 13.92 3.42
CA ILE A 47 9.22 13.37 4.37
C ILE A 47 10.32 12.62 3.61
N THR A 48 11.58 12.91 3.93
CA THR A 48 12.74 12.32 3.23
C THR A 48 12.89 10.84 3.55
N MET A 49 13.57 10.08 2.69
CA MET A 49 13.82 8.66 2.95
C MET A 49 14.76 8.41 4.13
N ASP A 50 15.63 9.37 4.45
CA ASP A 50 16.52 9.26 5.60
C ASP A 50 15.76 9.44 6.92
N GLU A 51 14.86 10.43 7.00
CA GLU A 51 13.94 10.57 8.14
C GLU A 51 13.02 9.34 8.29
N VAL A 52 12.53 8.79 7.17
CA VAL A 52 11.73 7.56 7.20
C VAL A 52 12.54 6.41 7.80
N ARG A 53 13.82 6.26 7.42
CA ARG A 53 14.70 5.21 7.93
C ARG A 53 14.91 5.36 9.44
N GLU A 54 15.22 6.57 9.92
CA GLU A 54 15.39 6.85 11.34
C GLU A 54 14.12 6.50 12.16
N ILE A 55 12.93 6.80 11.63
CA ILE A 55 11.67 6.43 12.28
C ILE A 55 11.47 4.90 12.26
N ALA A 56 11.78 4.25 11.13
CA ALA A 56 11.59 2.82 10.93
C ALA A 56 12.50 1.93 11.80
N ASP A 57 13.66 2.46 12.23
CA ASP A 57 14.58 1.79 13.16
C ASP A 57 13.93 1.51 14.53
N ASN A 58 12.87 2.24 14.88
CA ASN A 58 12.06 1.91 16.06
C ASN A 58 11.09 0.77 15.74
N ASP A 59 11.25 -0.36 16.43
CA ASP A 59 10.38 -1.52 16.26
C ASP A 59 8.92 -1.23 16.70
N PRO A 60 7.90 -1.66 15.91
CA PRO A 60 6.50 -1.56 16.28
C PRO A 60 6.24 -2.34 17.56
N THR A 61 5.47 -1.77 18.46
CA THR A 61 5.13 -2.42 19.71
C THR A 61 3.99 -3.43 19.48
N PRO A 62 4.20 -4.73 19.76
CA PRO A 62 3.12 -5.70 19.67
C PRO A 62 2.08 -5.42 20.76
N MET A 63 0.80 -5.51 20.40
CA MET A 63 -0.31 -5.37 21.35
C MET A 63 -1.03 -6.71 21.50
N SER A 64 -1.22 -7.14 22.76
CA SER A 64 -2.03 -8.32 23.07
C SER A 64 -3.53 -8.03 23.00
N LEU A 65 -4.33 -9.06 22.73
CA LEU A 65 -5.80 -8.95 22.77
C LEU A 65 -6.32 -8.49 24.15
N ARG A 66 -5.61 -8.85 25.22
CA ARG A 66 -5.95 -8.39 26.58
C ARG A 66 -5.79 -6.88 26.70
N GLN A 67 -4.68 -6.32 26.23
CA GLN A 67 -4.43 -4.88 26.24
C GLN A 67 -5.46 -4.14 25.38
N MET A 68 -5.78 -4.65 24.18
CA MET A 68 -6.86 -4.09 23.34
C MET A 68 -8.18 -4.04 24.09
N ARG A 69 -8.60 -5.15 24.72
CA ARG A 69 -9.83 -5.15 25.51
C ARG A 69 -9.79 -4.11 26.64
N THR A 70 -8.66 -3.98 27.34
CA THR A 70 -8.49 -2.98 28.40
C THR A 70 -8.63 -1.54 27.87
N PHE A 71 -8.15 -1.24 26.67
CA PHE A 71 -8.36 0.07 26.05
C PHE A 71 -9.82 0.29 25.64
N ALA A 72 -10.52 -0.74 25.16
CA ALA A 72 -11.93 -0.66 24.80
C ALA A 72 -12.87 -0.42 26.01
N ASP A 73 -12.66 -1.17 27.10
CA ASP A 73 -13.50 -1.07 28.30
C ASP A 73 -13.08 0.10 29.22
N GLY A 74 -12.14 0.93 28.74
CA GLY A 74 -11.41 1.92 29.52
C GLY A 74 -12.20 3.19 29.83
N SER A 75 -11.81 3.85 30.93
CA SER A 75 -12.26 5.23 31.20
C SER A 75 -11.76 6.21 30.12
N LYS A 76 -12.36 7.40 30.02
CA LYS A 76 -11.92 8.48 29.11
C LYS A 76 -10.42 8.79 29.21
N LYS A 77 -9.81 8.65 30.40
CA LYS A 77 -8.36 8.84 30.59
C LYS A 77 -7.54 7.77 29.87
N LEU A 78 -8.02 6.53 29.89
CA LEU A 78 -7.36 5.40 29.23
C LEU A 78 -7.50 5.49 27.70
N HIS A 79 -8.60 6.06 27.22
CA HIS A 79 -8.78 6.42 25.81
C HIS A 79 -7.70 7.38 25.30
N VAL A 80 -7.45 8.46 26.02
CA VAL A 80 -6.39 9.42 25.66
C VAL A 80 -5.01 8.76 25.69
N LEU A 81 -4.77 7.82 26.61
CA LEU A 81 -3.52 7.03 26.61
C LEU A 81 -3.42 6.13 25.38
N SER A 82 -4.52 5.49 24.97
CA SER A 82 -4.59 4.74 23.71
C SER A 82 -4.29 5.64 22.52
N ALA A 83 -4.85 6.84 22.46
CA ALA A 83 -4.60 7.81 21.39
C ALA A 83 -3.11 8.17 21.29
N LYS A 84 -2.43 8.42 22.42
CA LYS A 84 -0.98 8.65 22.46
C LYS A 84 -0.18 7.47 21.95
N PHE A 85 -0.57 6.25 22.36
CA PHE A 85 0.05 5.02 21.86
C PHE A 85 -0.11 4.91 20.35
N VAL A 86 -1.35 5.02 19.84
CA VAL A 86 -1.67 4.88 18.41
C VAL A 86 -0.96 5.95 17.58
N HIS A 87 -0.86 7.19 18.07
CA HIS A 87 -0.10 8.26 17.42
C HIS A 87 1.35 7.85 17.16
N LYS A 88 2.07 7.40 18.19
CA LYS A 88 3.47 6.93 18.05
C LYS A 88 3.58 5.65 17.22
N GLU A 89 2.69 4.71 17.44
CA GLU A 89 2.73 3.40 16.80
C GLU A 89 2.46 3.51 15.28
N LEU A 90 1.57 4.42 14.86
CA LEU A 90 1.34 4.68 13.44
C LEU A 90 2.55 5.28 12.75
N GLN A 91 3.32 6.13 13.42
CA GLN A 91 4.55 6.70 12.84
C GLN A 91 5.54 5.59 12.47
N SER A 92 5.87 4.71 13.42
CA SER A 92 6.77 3.56 13.18
C SER A 92 6.21 2.63 12.10
N ARG A 93 4.93 2.25 12.19
CA ARG A 93 4.35 1.30 11.23
C ARG A 93 4.25 1.87 9.81
N TYR A 94 3.94 3.15 9.64
CA TYR A 94 3.97 3.79 8.32
C TYR A 94 5.40 3.87 7.78
N ALA A 95 6.38 4.23 8.61
CA ALA A 95 7.78 4.25 8.21
C ALA A 95 8.27 2.89 7.71
N ARG A 96 7.94 1.80 8.43
CA ARG A 96 8.26 0.43 7.98
C ARG A 96 7.53 0.05 6.71
N ALA A 97 6.24 0.39 6.57
CA ALA A 97 5.52 0.12 5.33
C ALA A 97 6.17 0.80 4.12
N ILE A 98 6.69 2.03 4.29
CA ILE A 98 7.46 2.73 3.25
C ILE A 98 8.74 1.97 2.94
N MET A 99 9.48 1.52 3.95
CA MET A 99 10.73 0.76 3.77
C MET A 99 10.50 -0.57 3.05
N GLU A 100 9.50 -1.36 3.45
CA GLU A 100 9.18 -2.65 2.80
C GLU A 100 8.80 -2.47 1.33
N LEU A 101 7.98 -1.47 1.00
CA LEU A 101 7.60 -1.18 -0.38
C LEU A 101 8.76 -0.63 -1.21
N SER A 102 9.62 0.20 -0.61
CA SER A 102 10.78 0.80 -1.29
C SER A 102 11.87 -0.22 -1.58
N ALA A 103 11.95 -1.28 -0.76
CA ALA A 103 12.92 -2.35 -0.89
C ALA A 103 12.45 -3.51 -1.81
N LEU A 104 11.29 -3.40 -2.46
CA LEU A 104 10.83 -4.41 -3.39
C LEU A 104 11.80 -4.58 -4.58
N PRO A 105 12.16 -5.82 -4.94
CA PRO A 105 13.26 -6.10 -5.87
C PRO A 105 12.86 -5.87 -7.32
N VAL A 106 13.83 -6.07 -8.23
CA VAL A 106 13.65 -6.13 -9.70
C VAL A 106 12.93 -4.92 -10.31
N GLY A 107 13.02 -3.76 -9.65
CA GLY A 107 12.36 -2.53 -10.08
C GLY A 107 10.86 -2.49 -9.79
N LEU A 108 10.30 -3.44 -9.04
CA LEU A 108 8.89 -3.43 -8.65
C LEU A 108 8.54 -2.15 -7.85
N SER A 109 9.44 -1.70 -6.98
CA SER A 109 9.31 -0.43 -6.24
C SER A 109 9.25 0.80 -7.14
N HIS A 110 9.73 0.70 -8.38
CA HIS A 110 9.73 1.78 -9.37
C HIS A 110 8.51 1.74 -10.29
N THR A 111 7.64 0.74 -10.19
CA THR A 111 6.37 0.75 -10.92
C THR A 111 5.51 1.92 -10.44
N THR A 112 4.72 2.50 -11.33
CA THR A 112 3.94 3.72 -11.04
C THR A 112 2.95 3.45 -9.91
N SER A 113 2.28 2.30 -9.96
CA SER A 113 1.33 1.89 -8.92
C SER A 113 1.97 1.69 -7.54
N VAL A 114 3.15 1.05 -7.44
CA VAL A 114 3.85 0.89 -6.15
C VAL A 114 4.38 2.23 -5.64
N ARG A 115 4.88 3.09 -6.53
CA ARG A 115 5.32 4.43 -6.16
C ARG A 115 4.17 5.26 -5.57
N HIS A 116 2.96 5.12 -6.09
CA HIS A 116 1.76 5.73 -5.50
C HIS A 116 1.48 5.19 -4.09
N ALA A 117 1.60 3.89 -3.87
CA ALA A 117 1.45 3.31 -2.53
C ALA A 117 2.51 3.82 -1.54
N ILE A 118 3.78 3.93 -1.97
CA ILE A 118 4.87 4.52 -1.17
C ILE A 118 4.54 5.97 -0.82
N ASN A 119 4.15 6.76 -1.82
CA ASN A 119 3.84 8.17 -1.64
C ASN A 119 2.63 8.40 -0.75
N PHE A 120 1.62 7.53 -0.81
CA PHE A 120 0.50 7.52 0.15
C PHE A 120 0.99 7.40 1.59
N TYR A 121 1.81 6.39 1.89
CA TYR A 121 2.31 6.19 3.25
C TYR A 121 3.22 7.34 3.71
N ARG A 122 4.04 7.91 2.81
CA ARG A 122 4.85 9.11 3.10
C ARG A 122 3.98 10.29 3.49
N TYR A 123 2.89 10.52 2.76
CA TYR A 123 1.93 11.57 3.08
C TYR A 123 1.24 11.32 4.42
N GLU A 124 0.76 10.11 4.70
CA GLU A 124 0.13 9.79 5.99
C GLU A 124 1.12 9.94 7.15
N LEU A 125 2.34 9.43 7.00
CA LEU A 125 3.39 9.57 8.01
C LEU A 125 3.70 11.03 8.31
N GLN A 126 3.90 11.84 7.27
CA GLN A 126 4.15 13.26 7.44
C GLN A 126 2.96 13.96 8.11
N SER A 127 1.74 13.62 7.72
CA SER A 127 0.55 14.19 8.33
C SER A 127 0.46 13.86 9.82
N ILE A 128 0.79 12.63 10.24
CA ILE A 128 0.79 12.23 11.66
C ILE A 128 1.95 12.92 12.41
N ASN A 129 3.12 13.05 11.80
CA ASN A 129 4.28 13.74 12.39
C ASN A 129 4.01 15.22 12.67
N ARG A 130 3.23 15.88 11.82
CA ARG A 130 2.81 17.29 12.03
C ARG A 130 1.78 17.43 13.15
N MET A 131 1.05 16.37 13.49
CA MET A 131 0.08 16.39 14.58
C MET A 131 0.77 16.26 15.93
N LYS A 132 0.31 17.04 16.91
CA LYS A 132 0.69 16.84 18.31
C LYS A 132 0.07 15.54 18.82
N SER A 133 0.80 14.84 19.68
CA SER A 133 0.27 13.65 20.36
C SER A 133 -0.92 14.05 21.23
N PRO A 134 -2.10 13.41 21.11
CA PRO A 134 -3.31 13.82 21.83
C PRO A 134 -3.13 13.78 23.35
N THR A 135 -3.52 14.85 24.05
CA THR A 135 -3.41 14.97 25.51
C THR A 135 -4.74 15.09 26.23
N ASN A 136 -5.82 15.32 25.48
CA ASN A 136 -7.17 15.47 25.98
C ASN A 136 -8.19 14.91 24.96
N ALA A 137 -9.45 14.80 25.37
CA ALA A 137 -10.50 14.19 24.57
C ALA A 137 -10.84 14.98 23.28
N ALA A 138 -10.66 16.30 23.25
CA ALA A 138 -10.92 17.10 22.06
C ALA A 138 -9.85 16.86 20.99
N GLU A 139 -8.58 16.82 21.39
CA GLU A 139 -7.47 16.45 20.52
C GLU A 139 -7.59 15.01 20.02
N ASP A 140 -8.03 14.09 20.88
CA ASP A 140 -8.28 12.68 20.53
C ASP A 140 -9.34 12.55 19.43
N ALA A 141 -10.46 13.28 19.53
CA ALA A 141 -11.50 13.28 18.51
C ALA A 141 -10.99 13.74 17.14
N VAL A 142 -10.17 14.80 17.10
CA VAL A 142 -9.54 15.31 15.86
C VAL A 142 -8.57 14.28 15.29
N PHE A 143 -7.75 13.66 16.15
CA PHE A 143 -6.82 12.61 15.75
C PHE A 143 -7.55 11.38 15.19
N THR A 144 -8.60 10.94 15.87
CA THR A 144 -9.43 9.79 15.49
C THR A 144 -10.04 9.99 14.11
N GLU A 145 -10.61 11.15 13.82
CA GLU A 145 -11.17 11.41 12.49
C GLU A 145 -10.08 11.40 11.42
N ARG A 146 -8.90 11.99 11.70
CA ARG A 146 -7.79 12.02 10.75
C ARG A 146 -7.29 10.61 10.36
N ILE A 147 -7.17 9.70 11.33
CA ILE A 147 -6.75 8.32 11.07
C ILE A 147 -7.87 7.48 10.43
N ARG A 148 -9.14 7.78 10.70
CA ARG A 148 -10.30 7.15 10.06
C ARG A 148 -10.32 7.47 8.56
N SER A 149 -10.19 8.76 8.21
CA SER A 149 -10.09 9.18 6.80
C SER A 149 -8.85 8.59 6.11
N ALA A 150 -7.72 8.46 6.82
CA ALA A 150 -6.52 7.81 6.27
C ALA A 150 -6.78 6.33 5.93
N LYS A 151 -7.43 5.59 6.83
CA LYS A 151 -7.77 4.17 6.62
C LYS A 151 -8.67 3.97 5.40
N GLU A 152 -9.65 4.86 5.21
CA GLU A 152 -10.58 4.86 4.07
C GLU A 152 -9.86 5.17 2.75
N ARG A 153 -9.04 6.24 2.72
CA ARG A 153 -8.23 6.59 1.52
C ARG A 153 -7.24 5.49 1.14
N GLY A 154 -6.70 4.76 2.13
CA GLY A 154 -5.81 3.62 1.91
C GLY A 154 -6.51 2.31 1.51
N SER A 155 -7.83 2.30 1.25
CA SER A 155 -8.61 1.12 0.83
C SER A 155 -7.97 0.39 -0.36
N ASN A 156 -7.56 1.15 -1.38
CA ASN A 156 -7.07 0.65 -2.66
C ASN A 156 -5.58 0.27 -2.70
N LEU A 157 -4.86 0.27 -1.57
CA LEU A 157 -3.42 -0.04 -1.57
C LEU A 157 -3.09 -1.46 -2.05
N VAL A 158 -3.91 -2.47 -1.72
CA VAL A 158 -3.66 -3.86 -2.16
C VAL A 158 -3.79 -3.98 -3.68
N PRO A 159 -4.89 -3.48 -4.31
CA PRO A 159 -4.97 -3.37 -5.76
C PRO A 159 -3.77 -2.68 -6.42
N LEU A 160 -3.24 -1.59 -5.83
CA LEU A 160 -2.06 -0.91 -6.38
C LEU A 160 -0.83 -1.80 -6.45
N ILE A 161 -0.59 -2.65 -5.44
CA ILE A 161 0.53 -3.61 -5.50
C ILE A 161 0.31 -4.63 -6.63
N CYS A 162 -0.93 -5.10 -6.80
CA CYS A 162 -1.27 -6.01 -7.90
C CYS A 162 -1.06 -5.35 -9.27
N TYR A 163 -1.43 -4.07 -9.43
CA TYR A 163 -1.15 -3.33 -10.66
C TYR A 163 0.34 -3.12 -10.90
N GLY A 164 1.12 -2.86 -9.84
CA GLY A 164 2.58 -2.79 -9.95
C GLY A 164 3.20 -4.09 -10.46
N LEU A 165 2.73 -5.25 -9.97
CA LEU A 165 3.17 -6.54 -10.48
C LEU A 165 2.81 -6.73 -11.97
N GLN A 166 1.64 -6.25 -12.40
CA GLN A 166 1.24 -6.29 -13.81
C GLN A 166 2.08 -5.35 -14.68
N GLU A 167 2.39 -4.15 -14.20
CA GLU A 167 3.28 -3.20 -14.86
C GLU A 167 4.68 -3.80 -15.04
N LEU A 168 5.23 -4.41 -13.98
CA LEU A 168 6.52 -5.10 -14.05
C LEU A 168 6.48 -6.24 -15.08
N LYS A 169 5.43 -7.06 -15.03
CA LYS A 169 5.21 -8.18 -15.93
C LYS A 169 5.07 -7.76 -17.41
N ALA A 170 4.64 -6.54 -17.68
CA ALA A 170 4.52 -6.02 -19.04
C ALA A 170 5.87 -5.65 -19.68
N THR A 171 6.95 -5.62 -18.90
CA THR A 171 8.32 -5.38 -19.41
C THR A 171 9.02 -6.70 -19.69
N ASP A 172 9.84 -6.78 -20.74
CA ASP A 172 10.57 -8.01 -21.09
C ASP A 172 11.52 -8.47 -19.97
N LEU A 173 12.21 -7.51 -19.35
CA LEU A 173 13.10 -7.76 -18.20
C LEU A 173 12.32 -8.22 -16.96
N GLY A 174 11.20 -7.56 -16.64
CA GLY A 174 10.37 -7.93 -15.49
C GLY A 174 9.69 -9.27 -15.68
N GLN A 175 9.17 -9.57 -16.88
CA GLN A 175 8.59 -10.87 -17.22
C GLN A 175 9.63 -12.00 -17.05
N SER A 176 10.86 -11.79 -17.50
CA SER A 176 11.95 -12.77 -17.37
C SER A 176 12.37 -12.94 -15.91
N ALA A 177 12.53 -11.83 -15.17
CA ALA A 177 12.90 -11.86 -13.76
C ALA A 177 11.85 -12.58 -12.90
N LEU A 178 10.56 -12.37 -13.19
CA LEU A 178 9.46 -13.03 -12.49
C LEU A 178 9.39 -14.55 -12.75
N GLN A 179 10.11 -15.11 -13.72
CA GLN A 179 10.22 -16.58 -13.88
C GLN A 179 11.24 -17.19 -12.91
N LEU A 180 12.13 -16.38 -12.34
CA LEU A 180 13.16 -16.87 -11.42
C LEU A 180 12.52 -17.13 -10.05
N GLN A 181 12.63 -18.37 -9.56
CA GLN A 181 12.06 -18.78 -8.28
C GLN A 181 12.59 -17.91 -7.12
N SER A 182 13.89 -17.61 -7.10
CA SER A 182 14.49 -16.75 -6.05
C SER A 182 13.90 -15.34 -6.01
N VAL A 183 13.53 -14.78 -7.17
CA VAL A 183 12.87 -13.47 -7.26
C VAL A 183 11.44 -13.55 -6.75
N GLN A 184 10.71 -14.62 -7.09
CA GLN A 184 9.35 -14.83 -6.59
C GLN A 184 9.34 -14.97 -5.06
N GLU A 185 10.28 -15.72 -4.50
CA GLU A 185 10.46 -15.88 -3.04
C GLU A 185 10.77 -14.54 -2.37
N ASP A 186 11.75 -13.77 -2.85
CA ASP A 186 12.09 -12.44 -2.29
C ASP A 186 10.92 -11.44 -2.37
N ILE A 187 10.17 -11.42 -3.47
CA ILE A 187 8.94 -10.60 -3.58
C ILE A 187 7.91 -11.05 -2.55
N THR A 188 7.70 -12.36 -2.40
CA THR A 188 6.68 -12.91 -1.51
C THR A 188 7.01 -12.58 -0.04
N ASP A 189 8.25 -12.83 0.38
CA ASP A 189 8.72 -12.55 1.74
C ASP A 189 8.54 -11.07 2.13
N ARG A 190 8.81 -10.15 1.21
CA ARG A 190 8.63 -8.70 1.45
C ARG A 190 7.17 -8.29 1.45
N LEU A 191 6.38 -8.83 0.53
CA LEU A 191 4.95 -8.53 0.48
C LEU A 191 4.21 -9.08 1.70
N ASP A 192 4.60 -10.24 2.21
CA ASP A 192 4.03 -10.80 3.45
C ASP A 192 4.30 -9.90 4.65
N LYS A 193 5.54 -9.39 4.80
CA LYS A 193 5.87 -8.39 5.83
C LYS A 193 5.02 -7.12 5.68
N PHE A 194 4.92 -6.60 4.45
CA PHE A 194 4.09 -5.43 4.16
C PHE A 194 2.61 -5.66 4.50
N PHE A 195 2.02 -6.77 4.05
CA PHE A 195 0.61 -7.07 4.26
C PHE A 195 0.30 -7.32 5.74
N LEU A 196 1.18 -8.03 6.47
CA LEU A 196 1.04 -8.22 7.90
C LEU A 196 1.14 -6.89 8.66
N GLY A 197 2.11 -6.05 8.31
CA GLY A 197 2.24 -4.70 8.85
C GLY A 197 0.99 -3.85 8.60
N ARG A 198 0.43 -3.93 7.40
CA ARG A 198 -0.80 -3.22 7.02
C ARG A 198 -2.04 -3.73 7.75
N ILE A 199 -2.18 -5.05 7.96
CA ILE A 199 -3.23 -5.62 8.81
C ILE A 199 -3.12 -5.02 10.22
N GLY A 200 -1.90 -4.97 10.77
CA GLY A 200 -1.62 -4.33 12.05
C GLY A 200 -2.05 -2.86 12.11
N ILE A 201 -1.70 -2.05 11.10
CA ILE A 201 -2.13 -0.64 10.97
C ILE A 201 -3.66 -0.54 10.99
N ARG A 202 -4.34 -1.36 10.18
CA ARG A 202 -5.81 -1.33 10.10
C ARG A 202 -6.48 -1.77 11.39
N MET A 203 -5.87 -2.71 12.09
CA MET A 203 -6.34 -3.20 13.38
C MET A 203 -6.26 -2.09 14.43
N ILE A 204 -5.12 -1.42 14.60
CA ILE A 204 -5.00 -0.37 15.63
C ILE A 204 -5.89 0.85 15.33
N ILE A 205 -6.01 1.26 14.06
CA ILE A 205 -6.93 2.35 13.68
C ILE A 205 -8.38 1.92 13.88
N GLY A 206 -8.72 0.69 13.47
CA GLY A 206 -10.08 0.16 13.61
C GLY A 206 -10.50 0.02 15.06
N HIS A 207 -9.60 -0.45 15.92
CA HIS A 207 -9.86 -0.55 17.35
C HIS A 207 -10.08 0.83 17.97
N HIS A 208 -9.14 1.76 17.79
CA HIS A 208 -9.22 3.06 18.43
C HIS A 208 -10.41 3.90 17.92
N GLY A 209 -10.71 3.84 16.62
CA GLY A 209 -11.81 4.61 16.03
C GLY A 209 -13.20 3.99 16.17
N SER A 210 -13.33 2.81 16.79
CA SER A 210 -14.62 2.18 17.07
C SER A 210 -15.06 2.29 18.54
N VAL A 211 -14.19 2.80 19.42
CA VAL A 211 -14.46 2.96 20.85
C VAL A 211 -14.70 4.43 21.17
#